data_AF-A0A1C6A0F2-F1
#
_entry.id   AF-A0A1C6A0F2-F1
#
_cell.length_a   1.000
_cell.length_b   1.000
_cell.length_c   1.000
_cell.angle_alpha   90.00
_cell.angle_beta   90.00
_cell.angle_gamma   90.00
#
_symmetry.space_group_name_H-M   'P 1'
#
loop_
_entity.id
_entity.type
_entity.pdbx_description
1 polymer ?
#
loop_
_entity_poly.entity_id
_entity_poly.type
_entity_poly.pdbx_seq_one_letter_code
_entity_poly.pdbx_strand_id
1 'polypeptide(L)'
;MTREQKKQKRNEVLTIMGLMALLVFTTRLWPILLLMMIGVFAYALWLLFHLEKQPEPPSPLLLGLPAPVSEETVLADPFSLLQRRITEQIVARYPDAKWIWAAADARERFEKGGELIILLNRAGGYRMAMVLVNHLQFCGLDYTAAEQTPPPVPETELESEEDDAPKPRQETVDYGLLAFEWVDANLQNLNAQCNEVIAQGKDTFRIFASQLPHGDSWPLICKELLRNGFASAEPLADGIQVQIKIK
;
A
#
# COMPACT_ATOMS: atom_id res chain seq x y z
N MET A 1 -7.74 83.70 -15.04
CA MET A 1 -6.78 82.71 -14.49
C MET A 1 -5.41 83.34 -14.40
N THR A 2 -4.84 83.38 -13.20
CA THR A 2 -3.47 83.88 -12.97
C THR A 2 -2.44 82.86 -13.47
N ARG A 3 -1.21 83.31 -13.74
CA ARG A 3 -0.10 82.47 -14.25
C ARG A 3 0.19 81.29 -13.33
N GLU A 4 0.01 81.49 -12.02
CA GLU A 4 0.12 80.47 -10.98
C GLU A 4 -0.94 79.37 -11.11
N GLN A 5 -2.21 79.72 -11.38
CA GLN A 5 -3.27 78.72 -11.58
C GLN A 5 -3.01 77.83 -12.80
N LYS A 6 -2.43 78.39 -13.88
CA LYS A 6 -2.04 77.59 -15.06
C LYS A 6 -0.89 76.63 -14.74
N LYS A 7 0.08 77.07 -13.94
CA LYS A 7 1.22 76.24 -13.51
C LYS A 7 0.75 75.11 -12.59
N GLN A 8 -0.16 75.42 -11.67
CA GLN A 8 -0.78 74.43 -10.78
C GLN A 8 -1.55 73.37 -11.58
N LYS A 9 -2.44 73.79 -12.50
CA LYS A 9 -3.19 72.85 -13.34
C LYS A 9 -2.28 71.97 -14.20
N ARG A 10 -1.20 72.53 -14.76
CA ARG A 10 -0.21 71.74 -15.51
C ARG A 10 0.48 70.71 -14.64
N ASN A 11 0.82 71.08 -13.39
CA ASN A 11 1.44 70.16 -12.45
C ASN A 11 0.47 69.05 -12.04
N GLU A 12 -0.79 69.36 -11.73
CA GLU A 12 -1.82 68.37 -11.42
C GLU A 12 -2.04 67.38 -12.58
N VAL A 13 -2.08 67.86 -13.82
CA VAL A 13 -2.20 67.01 -15.02
C VAL A 13 -0.98 66.11 -15.19
N LEU A 14 0.23 66.62 -14.97
CA LEU A 14 1.45 65.81 -15.02
C LEU A 14 1.48 64.74 -13.92
N THR A 15 1.04 65.07 -12.71
CA THR A 15 0.96 64.11 -11.60
C THR A 15 -0.05 63.00 -11.91
N ILE A 16 -1.24 63.33 -12.42
CA ILE A 16 -2.26 62.34 -12.81
C ILE A 16 -1.74 61.46 -13.95
N MET A 17 -1.09 62.04 -14.95
CA MET A 17 -0.50 61.29 -16.06
C MET A 17 0.59 60.32 -15.57
N GLY A 18 1.45 60.77 -14.65
CA GLY A 18 2.45 59.92 -14.01
C GLY A 18 1.83 58.78 -13.21
N LEU A 19 0.77 59.06 -12.45
CA LEU A 19 0.07 58.05 -11.64
C LEU A 19 -0.66 57.03 -12.51
N MET A 20 -1.27 57.48 -13.62
CA MET A 20 -1.89 56.60 -14.62
C MET A 20 -0.85 55.76 -15.36
N ALA A 21 0.29 56.32 -15.74
CA ALA A 21 1.38 55.58 -16.37
C ALA A 21 1.97 54.53 -15.41
N LEU A 22 2.17 54.89 -14.14
CA LEU A 22 2.58 53.97 -13.08
C LEU A 22 1.54 52.86 -12.88
N LEU A 23 0.25 53.22 -12.84
CA LEU A 23 -0.85 52.27 -12.69
C LEU A 23 -0.95 51.34 -13.89
N VAL A 24 -0.78 51.82 -15.12
CA VAL A 24 -0.72 50.96 -16.33
C VAL A 24 0.51 50.06 -16.31
N PHE A 25 1.64 50.55 -15.81
CA PHE A 25 2.86 49.75 -15.68
C PHE A 25 2.76 48.65 -14.62
N THR A 26 2.10 48.92 -13.49
CA THR A 26 1.88 47.93 -12.42
C THR A 26 0.70 47.00 -12.68
N THR A 27 -0.33 47.46 -13.41
CA THR A 27 -1.50 46.64 -13.83
C THR A 27 -1.25 45.86 -15.11
N ARG A 28 -0.23 46.21 -15.91
CA ARG A 28 0.32 45.28 -16.89
C ARG A 28 0.57 43.99 -16.13
N LEU A 29 0.06 42.88 -16.63
CA LEU A 29 0.14 41.56 -15.98
C LEU A 29 1.59 41.07 -15.75
N TRP A 30 2.59 41.88 -16.08
CA TRP A 30 4.01 41.57 -16.02
C TRP A 30 4.56 41.42 -14.59
N PRO A 31 4.35 42.34 -13.63
CA PRO A 31 4.65 42.12 -12.21
C PRO A 31 3.97 40.87 -11.63
N ILE A 32 2.71 40.60 -11.98
CA ILE A 32 1.99 39.41 -11.52
C ILE A 32 2.61 38.15 -12.12
N LEU A 33 2.92 38.18 -13.42
CA LEU A 33 3.56 37.08 -14.14
C LEU A 33 4.99 36.83 -13.65
N LEU A 34 5.74 37.89 -13.32
CA LEU A 34 7.08 37.82 -12.76
C LEU A 34 7.03 37.25 -11.33
N LEU A 35 6.08 37.69 -10.50
CA LEU A 35 5.85 37.13 -9.17
C LEU A 35 5.48 35.64 -9.24
N MET A 36 4.61 35.26 -10.17
CA MET A 36 4.19 33.87 -10.40
C MET A 36 5.38 33.01 -10.87
N MET A 37 6.20 33.51 -11.79
CA MET A 37 7.43 32.86 -12.21
C MET A 37 8.40 32.65 -11.05
N ILE A 38 8.62 33.66 -10.20
CA ILE A 38 9.47 33.52 -9.00
C ILE A 38 8.91 32.45 -8.06
N GLY A 39 7.59 32.43 -7.85
CA GLY A 39 6.93 31.40 -7.03
C GLY A 39 7.13 29.98 -7.57
N VAL A 40 6.96 29.79 -8.87
CA VAL A 40 7.20 28.49 -9.53
C VAL A 40 8.67 28.09 -9.41
N PHE A 41 9.61 29.02 -9.60
CA PHE A 41 11.04 28.74 -9.43
C PHE A 41 11.39 28.37 -7.98
N ALA A 42 10.87 29.11 -7.00
CA ALA A 42 11.09 28.81 -5.59
C ALA A 42 10.48 27.45 -5.21
N TYR A 43 9.30 27.12 -5.73
CA TYR A 43 8.66 25.82 -5.53
C TYR A 43 9.43 24.68 -6.21
N ALA A 44 9.95 24.89 -7.42
CA ALA A 44 10.78 23.91 -8.11
C ALA A 44 12.10 23.65 -7.35
N LEU A 45 12.75 24.70 -6.86
CA LEU A 45 13.93 24.56 -6.00
C LEU A 45 13.59 23.86 -4.68
N TRP A 46 12.48 24.23 -4.04
CA TRP A 46 12.00 23.55 -2.84
C TRP A 46 11.71 22.07 -3.08
N LEU A 47 11.10 21.73 -4.22
CA LEU A 47 10.85 20.37 -4.65
C LEU A 47 12.15 19.62 -4.89
N LEU A 48 13.14 20.21 -5.56
CA LEU A 48 14.46 19.59 -5.74
C LEU A 48 15.13 19.28 -4.40
N PHE A 49 15.14 20.24 -3.47
CA PHE A 49 15.68 20.04 -2.13
C PHE A 49 14.85 19.06 -1.27
N HIS A 50 13.55 18.92 -1.53
CA HIS A 50 12.71 17.92 -0.86
C HIS A 50 12.78 16.55 -1.53
N LEU A 51 13.10 16.46 -2.82
CA LEU A 51 13.35 15.21 -3.53
C LEU A 51 14.66 14.59 -3.08
N GLU A 52 15.67 15.42 -2.83
CA GLU A 52 16.97 15.00 -2.28
C GLU A 52 16.88 14.63 -0.79
N LYS A 53 15.82 15.08 -0.10
CA LYS A 53 15.54 14.75 1.31
C LYS A 53 14.42 13.72 1.48
N GLN A 54 13.75 13.31 0.42
CA GLN A 54 12.73 12.28 0.53
C GLN A 54 13.46 10.95 0.73
N PRO A 55 13.21 10.22 1.83
CA PRO A 55 13.56 8.82 1.90
C PRO A 55 12.85 8.15 0.72
N GLU A 56 13.64 7.57 -0.18
CA GLU A 56 13.17 6.90 -1.37
C GLU A 56 12.04 5.91 -1.00
N PRO A 57 10.82 6.05 -1.55
CA PRO A 57 9.80 5.03 -1.39
C PRO A 57 10.31 3.75 -2.09
N PRO A 58 10.04 2.57 -1.52
CA PRO A 58 10.63 1.32 -1.99
C PRO A 58 10.18 1.06 -3.43
N SER A 59 11.10 1.19 -4.39
CA SER A 59 10.87 0.80 -5.77
C SER A 59 11.06 -0.71 -5.92
N PRO A 60 10.24 -1.36 -6.78
CA PRO A 60 10.13 -2.81 -6.82
C PRO A 60 11.39 -3.42 -7.45
N LEU A 61 11.90 -4.44 -6.78
CA LEU A 61 12.98 -5.33 -7.21
C LEU A 61 12.89 -5.65 -8.71
N LEU A 62 13.99 -5.49 -9.45
CA LEU A 62 14.64 -6.61 -10.15
C LEU A 62 16.08 -6.29 -10.56
N LEU A 63 16.96 -7.20 -10.13
CA LEU A 63 18.27 -7.58 -10.66
C LEU A 63 19.40 -6.53 -10.71
N GLY A 64 20.41 -6.77 -9.87
CA GLY A 64 21.81 -6.64 -10.29
C GLY A 64 22.72 -5.94 -9.29
N LEU A 65 23.30 -6.73 -8.39
CA LEU A 65 24.46 -6.46 -7.52
C LEU A 65 24.22 -5.54 -6.28
N PRO A 66 24.59 -6.00 -5.07
CA PRO A 66 24.59 -5.15 -3.89
C PRO A 66 25.82 -4.23 -3.93
N ALA A 67 25.59 -2.91 -3.94
CA ALA A 67 26.60 -1.91 -3.59
C ALA A 67 26.53 -1.62 -2.07
N PRO A 68 27.66 -1.25 -1.45
CA PRO A 68 28.12 -1.82 -0.20
C PRO A 68 27.32 -1.31 0.99
N VAL A 69 26.76 -2.27 1.73
CA VAL A 69 26.35 -2.05 3.11
C VAL A 69 27.61 -1.69 3.90
N SER A 70 27.56 -0.54 4.57
CA SER A 70 28.61 -0.08 5.48
C SER A 70 29.01 -1.21 6.43
N GLU A 71 30.25 -1.67 6.28
CA GLU A 71 30.75 -2.97 6.72
C GLU A 71 30.84 -3.10 8.26
N GLU A 72 30.77 -1.98 8.99
CA GLU A 72 30.95 -1.94 10.45
C GLU A 72 29.68 -2.11 11.27
N THR A 73 28.49 -1.76 10.75
CA THR A 73 27.25 -1.79 11.57
C THR A 73 26.47 -3.09 11.43
N VAL A 74 26.68 -3.85 10.34
CA VAL A 74 26.04 -5.16 10.12
C VAL A 74 26.81 -6.31 10.78
N LEU A 75 28.07 -6.09 11.19
CA LEU A 75 28.83 -7.04 11.99
C LEU A 75 28.47 -7.03 13.49
N ALA A 76 27.60 -6.12 13.94
CA ALA A 76 27.25 -5.95 15.35
C ALA A 76 25.99 -6.73 15.79
N ASP A 77 25.13 -7.19 14.86
CA ASP A 77 23.93 -7.95 15.23
C ASP A 77 24.21 -9.46 15.13
N PRO A 78 24.39 -10.19 16.25
CA PRO A 78 24.67 -11.63 16.25
C PRO A 78 23.55 -12.45 15.58
N PHE A 79 22.33 -11.91 15.53
CA PHE A 79 21.21 -12.56 14.84
C PHE A 79 21.37 -12.51 13.32
N SER A 80 21.94 -11.44 12.77
CA SER A 80 22.19 -11.32 11.32
C SER A 80 23.26 -12.30 10.84
N LEU A 81 24.30 -12.52 11.67
CA LEU A 81 25.33 -13.53 11.42
C LEU A 81 24.74 -14.93 11.48
N LEU A 82 23.85 -15.21 12.43
CA LEU A 82 23.11 -16.46 12.52
C LEU A 82 22.31 -16.71 11.22
N GLN A 83 21.51 -15.74 10.78
CA GLN A 83 20.70 -15.84 9.56
C GLN A 83 21.54 -16.10 8.32
N ARG A 84 22.68 -15.41 8.20
CA ARG A 84 23.63 -15.62 7.10
C ARG A 84 24.20 -17.04 7.12
N ARG A 85 24.63 -17.55 8.27
CA ARG A 85 25.17 -18.91 8.41
C ARG A 85 24.13 -19.99 8.10
N ILE A 86 22.90 -19.81 8.56
CA ILE A 86 21.78 -20.69 8.23
C ILE A 86 21.57 -20.72 6.71
N THR A 87 21.54 -19.54 6.08
CA THR A 87 21.35 -19.43 4.62
C THR A 87 22.49 -20.08 3.85
N GLU A 88 23.74 -19.87 4.25
CA GLU A 88 24.92 -20.52 3.66
C GLU A 88 24.81 -22.06 3.71
N GLN A 89 24.38 -22.62 4.85
CA GLN A 89 24.20 -24.07 5.01
C GLN A 89 23.05 -24.63 4.18
N ILE A 90 21.93 -23.90 4.10
CA ILE A 90 20.76 -24.33 3.33
C ILE A 90 21.06 -24.30 1.84
N VAL A 91 21.69 -23.23 1.33
CA VAL A 91 22.05 -23.12 -0.09
C VAL A 91 23.05 -24.21 -0.49
N ALA A 92 23.99 -24.57 0.40
CA ALA A 92 24.94 -25.65 0.15
C ALA A 92 24.28 -27.03 0.00
N ARG A 93 23.16 -27.28 0.70
CA ARG A 93 22.44 -28.56 0.69
C ARG A 93 21.27 -28.59 -0.30
N TYR A 94 20.60 -27.45 -0.47
CA TYR A 94 19.39 -27.25 -1.28
C TYR A 94 19.46 -25.88 -1.98
N PRO A 95 19.98 -25.80 -3.21
CA PRO A 95 20.23 -24.51 -3.89
C PRO A 95 18.95 -23.72 -4.20
N ASP A 96 17.81 -24.41 -4.38
CA ASP A 96 16.51 -23.78 -4.69
C ASP A 96 15.60 -23.59 -3.46
N ALA A 97 16.07 -23.95 -2.26
CA ALA A 97 15.24 -23.91 -1.07
C ALA A 97 15.12 -22.50 -0.50
N LYS A 98 13.88 -22.12 -0.18
CA LYS A 98 13.58 -20.90 0.59
C LYS A 98 13.22 -21.29 2.00
N TRP A 99 13.76 -20.59 2.99
CA TRP A 99 13.46 -20.88 4.38
C TRP A 99 12.77 -19.72 5.08
N ILE A 100 11.93 -20.04 6.06
CA ILE A 100 11.26 -19.10 6.95
C ILE A 100 11.38 -19.58 8.39
N TRP A 101 11.27 -18.68 9.36
CA TRP A 101 11.16 -19.07 10.77
C TRP A 101 9.80 -19.72 11.03
N ALA A 102 9.77 -20.77 11.84
CA ALA A 102 8.52 -21.40 12.28
C ALA A 102 7.71 -20.52 13.22
N ALA A 103 8.40 -19.72 14.02
CA ALA A 103 7.82 -18.87 15.04
C ALA A 103 8.15 -17.40 14.73
N ALA A 104 7.15 -16.52 14.90
CA ALA A 104 7.31 -15.08 14.67
C ALA A 104 8.27 -14.42 15.68
N ASP A 105 8.48 -15.05 16.84
CA ASP A 105 9.32 -14.63 17.95
C ASP A 105 10.75 -15.22 17.90
N ALA A 106 11.23 -15.64 16.73
CA ALA A 106 12.56 -16.26 16.57
C ALA A 106 13.71 -15.39 17.12
N ARG A 107 13.64 -14.07 16.96
CA ARG A 107 14.67 -13.15 17.51
C ARG A 107 14.71 -13.18 19.04
N GLU A 108 13.55 -13.11 19.68
CA GLU A 108 13.46 -13.16 21.14
C GLU A 108 13.89 -14.52 21.70
N ARG A 109 13.60 -15.61 20.98
CA ARG A 109 14.04 -16.96 21.35
C ARG A 109 15.55 -17.09 21.25
N PHE A 110 16.17 -16.54 20.22
CA PHE A 110 17.63 -16.52 20.09
C PHE A 110 18.30 -15.80 21.28
N GLU A 111 17.77 -14.65 21.69
CA GLU A 111 18.29 -13.88 22.84
C GLU A 111 18.08 -14.61 24.17
N LYS A 112 16.97 -15.35 24.31
CA LYS A 112 16.65 -16.17 25.49
C LYS A 112 17.31 -17.56 25.48
N GLY A 113 18.06 -17.91 24.43
CA GLY A 113 18.64 -19.24 24.24
C GLY A 113 17.61 -20.35 24.00
N GLY A 114 16.41 -19.98 23.55
CA GLY A 114 15.33 -20.89 23.22
C GLY A 114 15.52 -21.59 21.87
N GLU A 115 14.70 -22.62 21.65
CA GLU A 115 14.73 -23.43 20.45
C GLU A 115 14.29 -22.65 19.21
N LEU A 116 15.08 -22.76 18.15
CA LEU A 116 14.88 -22.08 16.88
C LEU A 116 14.56 -23.11 15.81
N ILE A 117 13.41 -22.96 15.17
CA ILE A 117 12.92 -23.88 14.16
C ILE A 117 12.72 -23.12 12.86
N ILE A 118 13.18 -23.71 11.75
CA ILE A 118 13.03 -23.18 10.40
C ILE A 118 12.21 -24.14 9.53
N LEU A 119 11.40 -23.59 8.64
CA LEU A 119 10.71 -24.33 7.59
C LEU A 119 11.38 -24.04 6.26
N LEU A 120 11.64 -25.09 5.50
CA LEU A 120 12.20 -25.07 4.17
C LEU A 120 11.11 -25.41 3.16
N ASN A 121 10.93 -24.54 2.18
CA ASN A 121 10.12 -24.74 0.99
C ASN A 121 11.05 -25.02 -0.21
N ARG A 122 10.59 -25.84 -1.16
CA ARG A 122 11.34 -26.24 -2.37
C ARG A 122 12.59 -27.10 -2.13
N ALA A 123 12.72 -27.72 -0.96
CA ALA A 123 13.73 -28.75 -0.67
C ALA A 123 13.24 -30.17 -1.02
N GLY A 124 12.52 -30.31 -2.14
CA GLY A 124 11.80 -31.55 -2.51
C GLY A 124 10.52 -31.81 -1.69
N GLY A 125 9.95 -30.77 -1.07
CA GLY A 125 8.76 -30.81 -0.21
C GLY A 125 8.81 -29.74 0.88
N TYR A 126 7.84 -29.72 1.78
CA TYR A 126 7.92 -28.96 3.03
C TYR A 126 8.80 -29.74 4.02
N ARG A 127 9.90 -29.16 4.47
CA ARG A 127 10.80 -29.77 5.48
C ARG A 127 10.99 -28.82 6.65
N MET A 128 11.07 -29.37 7.86
CA MET A 128 11.40 -28.61 9.06
C MET A 128 12.83 -28.94 9.49
N ALA A 129 13.55 -27.95 10.01
CA ALA A 129 14.86 -28.14 10.60
C ALA A 129 14.99 -27.33 11.88
N MET A 130 15.61 -27.91 12.88
CA MET A 130 15.97 -27.23 14.11
C MET A 130 17.34 -26.59 13.96
N VAL A 131 17.46 -25.32 14.35
CA VAL A 131 18.72 -24.60 14.36
C VAL A 131 19.41 -24.87 15.69
N LEU A 132 20.50 -25.62 15.63
CA LEU A 132 21.35 -25.86 16.80
C LEU A 132 22.19 -24.61 17.05
N VAL A 133 21.97 -23.95 18.18
CA VAL A 133 22.72 -22.78 18.61
C VAL A 133 23.42 -23.12 19.92
N ASN A 134 24.75 -22.91 19.97
CA ASN A 134 25.54 -23.05 21.20
C ASN A 134 26.16 -21.70 21.53
N HIS A 135 25.95 -21.19 22.75
CA HIS A 135 26.45 -19.87 23.19
C HIS A 135 26.10 -18.70 22.22
N LEU A 136 24.85 -18.64 21.73
CA LEU A 136 24.40 -17.68 20.71
C LEU A 136 25.17 -17.76 19.36
N GLN A 137 25.88 -18.85 19.10
CA GLN A 137 26.55 -19.10 17.83
C GLN A 137 25.90 -20.27 17.10
N PHE A 138 25.77 -20.14 15.78
CA PHE A 138 25.23 -21.20 14.94
C PHE A 138 26.16 -22.44 14.95
N CYS A 139 25.60 -23.61 15.26
CA CYS A 139 26.34 -24.89 15.27
C CYS A 139 25.92 -25.84 14.16
N GLY A 140 24.67 -25.77 13.68
CA GLY A 140 24.20 -26.63 12.61
C GLY A 140 22.68 -26.64 12.45
N LEU A 141 22.21 -27.38 11.45
CA LEU A 141 20.80 -27.67 11.24
C LEU A 141 20.56 -29.14 11.49
N ASP A 142 19.64 -29.45 12.40
CA ASP A 142 19.17 -30.80 12.64
C ASP A 142 17.83 -31.02 11.92
N TYR A 143 17.86 -31.90 10.91
CA TYR A 143 16.68 -32.27 10.12
C TYR A 143 15.95 -33.48 10.71
N THR A 144 16.52 -34.13 11.73
CA THR A 144 16.07 -35.41 12.30
C THR A 144 14.95 -35.21 13.32
N ALA A 145 14.85 -34.02 13.94
CA ALA A 145 13.77 -33.66 14.85
C ALA A 145 12.39 -33.45 14.15
N ALA A 146 12.34 -33.50 12.81
CA ALA A 146 11.12 -33.28 12.03
C ALA A 146 10.24 -34.53 11.83
N GLU A 147 10.66 -35.71 12.30
CA GLU A 147 9.83 -36.93 12.27
C GLU A 147 9.12 -37.21 13.61
N GLN A 148 9.32 -36.39 14.65
CA GLN A 148 8.71 -36.63 15.96
C GLN A 148 7.69 -35.53 16.32
N THR A 149 6.44 -35.85 16.00
CA THR A 149 5.23 -35.55 16.77
C THR A 149 4.77 -34.08 16.85
N PRO A 150 3.59 -33.73 16.31
CA PRO A 150 2.88 -32.51 16.70
C PRO A 150 2.55 -32.57 18.20
N PRO A 151 2.67 -31.47 18.98
CA PRO A 151 2.33 -31.50 20.40
C PRO A 151 0.87 -31.93 20.60
N PRO A 152 0.57 -32.77 21.61
CA PRO A 152 -0.77 -33.25 21.88
C PRO A 152 -1.63 -32.08 22.36
N VAL A 153 -2.73 -31.84 21.67
CA VAL A 153 -3.81 -30.99 22.19
C VAL A 153 -4.41 -31.77 23.38
N PRO A 154 -4.61 -31.15 24.56
CA PRO A 154 -5.19 -31.85 25.69
C PRO A 154 -6.61 -32.31 25.33
N GLU A 155 -6.81 -33.61 25.36
CA GLU A 155 -8.13 -34.24 25.39
C GLU A 155 -8.85 -33.78 26.65
N THR A 156 -9.90 -32.98 26.48
CA THR A 156 -11.02 -33.01 27.43
C THR A 156 -12.07 -33.93 26.83
N GLU A 157 -12.12 -35.10 27.45
CA GLU A 157 -13.10 -36.18 27.40
C GLU A 157 -14.55 -35.84 26.98
N LEU A 158 -15.08 -36.75 26.14
CA LEU A 158 -16.40 -37.42 26.20
C LEU A 158 -17.65 -36.53 25.99
N GLU A 159 -18.67 -36.83 25.20
CA GLU A 159 -19.24 -37.93 24.40
C GLU A 159 -20.11 -37.18 23.34
N SER A 160 -20.50 -37.64 22.16
CA SER A 160 -20.99 -38.95 21.73
C SER A 160 -20.98 -38.93 20.20
N GLU A 161 -20.85 -40.12 19.60
CA GLU A 161 -21.05 -40.35 18.18
C GLU A 161 -22.45 -39.93 17.73
N GLU A 162 -22.55 -39.06 16.72
CA GLU A 162 -23.60 -39.17 15.71
C GLU A 162 -23.06 -38.66 14.36
N ASP A 163 -23.14 -39.58 13.41
CA ASP A 163 -22.91 -39.48 11.97
C ASP A 163 -23.15 -38.08 11.38
N ASP A 164 -22.08 -37.40 10.98
CA ASP A 164 -22.18 -36.38 9.93
C ASP A 164 -20.91 -36.39 9.09
N ALA A 165 -21.10 -36.60 7.79
CA ALA A 165 -20.04 -36.61 6.78
C ALA A 165 -19.13 -35.37 6.94
N PRO A 166 -17.83 -35.46 6.62
CA PRO A 166 -16.91 -34.34 6.79
C PRO A 166 -17.35 -33.20 5.87
N LYS A 167 -18.08 -32.23 6.43
CA LYS A 167 -18.41 -30.98 5.78
C LYS A 167 -17.07 -30.30 5.47
N PRO A 168 -16.77 -29.99 4.20
CA PRO A 168 -15.47 -29.41 3.85
C PRO A 168 -15.28 -28.15 4.69
N ARG A 169 -14.13 -28.05 5.37
CA ARG A 169 -13.70 -26.82 6.05
C ARG A 169 -13.79 -25.71 5.01
N GLN A 170 -14.82 -24.87 5.12
CA GLN A 170 -14.90 -23.65 4.33
C GLN A 170 -13.75 -22.79 4.81
N GLU A 171 -12.68 -22.73 4.00
CA GLU A 171 -11.74 -21.61 4.04
C GLU A 171 -12.61 -20.36 3.96
N THR A 172 -12.77 -19.64 5.07
CA THR A 172 -13.53 -18.40 5.08
C THR A 172 -12.69 -17.38 4.34
N VAL A 173 -12.79 -17.38 3.01
CA VAL A 173 -12.23 -16.35 2.16
C VAL A 173 -12.83 -15.03 2.66
N ASP A 174 -11.97 -14.10 3.08
CA ASP A 174 -12.41 -12.79 3.54
C ASP A 174 -12.86 -11.96 2.33
N TYR A 175 -14.12 -12.17 1.94
CA TYR A 175 -14.76 -11.45 0.85
C TYR A 175 -14.92 -9.95 1.13
N GLY A 176 -14.66 -9.49 2.36
CA GLY A 176 -14.70 -8.09 2.74
C GLY A 176 -13.58 -7.29 2.08
N LEU A 177 -12.35 -7.81 2.16
CA LEU A 177 -11.21 -7.16 1.51
C LEU A 177 -11.37 -7.16 -0.01
N LEU A 178 -11.80 -8.29 -0.58
CA LEU A 178 -12.02 -8.42 -2.01
C LEU A 178 -13.07 -7.44 -2.54
N ALA A 179 -14.16 -7.25 -1.79
CA ALA A 179 -15.20 -6.28 -2.14
C ALA A 179 -14.68 -4.84 -2.08
N PHE A 180 -13.90 -4.51 -1.05
CA PHE A 180 -13.29 -3.20 -0.90
C PHE A 180 -12.32 -2.87 -2.04
N GLU A 181 -11.35 -3.76 -2.30
CA GLU A 181 -10.35 -3.58 -3.35
C GLU A 181 -10.99 -3.45 -4.73
N TRP A 182 -12.03 -4.26 -5.00
CA TRP A 182 -12.75 -4.17 -6.26
C TRP A 182 -13.49 -2.84 -6.40
N VAL A 183 -14.21 -2.38 -5.36
CA VAL A 183 -14.93 -1.10 -5.43
C VAL A 183 -13.95 0.05 -5.61
N ASP A 184 -12.84 0.08 -4.88
CA ASP A 184 -11.81 1.13 -4.98
C ASP A 184 -11.20 1.19 -6.39
N ALA A 185 -10.80 0.03 -6.94
CA ALA A 185 -10.23 -0.07 -8.28
C ALA A 185 -11.23 0.33 -9.39
N ASN A 186 -12.53 0.13 -9.18
CA ASN A 186 -13.56 0.38 -10.18
C ASN A 186 -14.32 1.70 -9.95
N LEU A 187 -14.08 2.42 -8.86
CA LEU A 187 -14.87 3.58 -8.43
C LEU A 187 -14.89 4.69 -9.49
N GLN A 188 -13.75 4.97 -10.13
CA GLN A 188 -13.66 6.00 -11.17
C GLN A 188 -14.52 5.65 -12.39
N ASN A 189 -14.51 4.39 -12.81
CA ASN A 189 -15.32 3.90 -13.94
C ASN A 189 -16.81 3.92 -13.58
N LEU A 190 -17.17 3.47 -12.37
CA LEU A 190 -18.55 3.50 -11.87
C LEU A 190 -19.09 4.94 -11.82
N ASN A 191 -18.29 5.90 -11.38
CA ASN A 191 -18.68 7.31 -11.37
C ASN A 191 -18.83 7.88 -12.80
N ALA A 192 -17.99 7.48 -13.74
CA ALA A 192 -18.14 7.86 -15.15
C ALA A 192 -19.45 7.30 -15.73
N GLN A 193 -19.75 6.03 -15.48
CA GLN A 193 -21.02 5.40 -15.88
C GLN A 193 -22.22 6.10 -15.23
N CYS A 194 -22.11 6.50 -13.96
CA CYS A 194 -23.17 7.27 -13.30
C CYS A 194 -23.46 8.58 -14.01
N ASN A 195 -22.42 9.34 -14.35
CA ASN A 195 -22.58 10.61 -15.06
C ASN A 195 -23.22 10.41 -16.44
N GLU A 196 -22.88 9.34 -17.15
CA GLU A 196 -23.49 9.01 -18.43
C GLU A 196 -24.97 8.62 -18.29
N VAL A 197 -25.31 7.83 -17.28
CA VAL A 197 -26.68 7.39 -16.98
C VAL A 197 -27.56 8.58 -16.57
N ILE A 198 -27.01 9.49 -15.75
CA ILE A 198 -27.66 10.76 -15.39
C ILE A 198 -27.88 11.62 -16.65
N ALA A 199 -26.90 11.71 -17.55
CA ALA A 199 -27.03 12.46 -18.81
C ALA A 199 -28.13 11.89 -19.73
N GLN A 200 -28.38 10.58 -19.66
CA GLN A 200 -29.47 9.90 -20.36
C GLN A 200 -30.84 10.03 -19.65
N GLY A 201 -30.90 10.72 -18.50
CA GLY A 201 -32.12 10.88 -17.70
C GLY A 201 -32.56 9.61 -16.94
N LYS A 202 -31.66 8.64 -16.78
CA LYS A 202 -31.89 7.41 -16.01
C LYS A 202 -31.31 7.58 -14.60
N ASP A 203 -31.88 6.87 -13.63
CA ASP A 203 -31.44 6.86 -12.23
C ASP A 203 -30.75 5.56 -11.83
N THR A 204 -30.70 4.58 -12.74
CA THR A 204 -30.29 3.21 -12.46
C THR A 204 -29.37 2.70 -13.55
N PHE A 205 -28.31 2.00 -13.12
CA PHE A 205 -27.39 1.32 -14.00
C PHE A 205 -27.00 -0.03 -13.41
N ARG A 206 -26.38 -0.86 -14.25
CA ARG A 206 -26.11 -2.25 -13.92
C ARG A 206 -24.66 -2.61 -14.11
N ILE A 207 -24.08 -3.21 -13.09
CA ILE A 207 -22.77 -3.84 -13.12
C ILE A 207 -22.99 -5.31 -13.45
N PHE A 208 -22.45 -5.79 -14.57
CA PHE A 208 -22.62 -7.18 -15.00
C PHE A 208 -21.76 -8.14 -14.17
N ALA A 209 -22.24 -9.36 -13.96
CA ALA A 209 -21.49 -10.43 -13.28
C ALA A 209 -20.10 -10.69 -13.88
N SER A 210 -19.91 -10.45 -15.19
CA SER A 210 -18.61 -10.58 -15.86
C SER A 210 -17.55 -9.56 -15.39
N GLN A 211 -17.99 -8.46 -14.78
CA GLN A 211 -17.11 -7.40 -14.27
C GLN A 211 -16.90 -7.53 -12.75
N LEU A 212 -17.74 -8.33 -12.09
CA LEU A 212 -17.71 -8.53 -10.65
C LEU A 212 -16.76 -9.69 -10.28
N PRO A 213 -16.17 -9.66 -9.09
CA PRO A 213 -15.42 -10.78 -8.55
C PRO A 213 -16.40 -11.87 -8.06
N HIS A 214 -15.94 -12.74 -7.17
CA HIS A 214 -16.70 -13.91 -6.70
C HIS A 214 -18.14 -13.57 -6.26
N GLY A 215 -19.11 -14.40 -6.61
CA GLY A 215 -20.54 -14.19 -6.31
C GLY A 215 -20.82 -13.87 -4.83
N ASP A 216 -20.13 -14.59 -3.94
CA ASP A 216 -20.25 -14.42 -2.48
C ASP A 216 -19.80 -13.04 -1.97
N SER A 217 -19.03 -12.29 -2.76
CA SER A 217 -18.61 -10.93 -2.42
C SER A 217 -19.63 -9.86 -2.82
N TRP A 218 -20.64 -10.17 -3.63
CA TRP A 218 -21.60 -9.19 -4.14
C TRP A 218 -22.35 -8.42 -3.04
N PRO A 219 -22.82 -9.06 -1.94
CA PRO A 219 -23.46 -8.34 -0.85
C PRO A 219 -22.52 -7.34 -0.16
N LEU A 220 -21.22 -7.67 -0.09
CA LEU A 220 -20.20 -6.80 0.51
C LEU A 220 -19.84 -5.66 -0.46
N ILE A 221 -19.81 -5.92 -1.77
CA ILE A 221 -19.68 -4.89 -2.79
C ILE A 221 -20.84 -3.90 -2.71
N CYS A 222 -22.09 -4.38 -2.55
CA CYS A 222 -23.24 -3.48 -2.36
C CYS A 222 -23.07 -2.57 -1.15
N LYS A 223 -22.58 -3.09 -0.02
CA LYS A 223 -22.29 -2.28 1.17
C LYS A 223 -21.23 -1.22 0.91
N GLU A 224 -20.16 -1.58 0.20
CA GLU A 224 -19.08 -0.68 -0.17
C GLU A 224 -19.54 0.39 -1.18
N LEU A 225 -20.41 0.06 -2.12
CA LEU A 225 -21.04 1.02 -3.02
C LEU A 225 -21.88 2.05 -2.24
N LEU A 226 -22.70 1.60 -1.29
CA LEU A 226 -23.45 2.52 -0.42
C LEU A 226 -22.51 3.44 0.38
N ARG A 227 -21.38 2.91 0.87
CA ARG A 227 -20.36 3.69 1.59
C ARG A 227 -19.73 4.78 0.72
N ASN A 228 -19.60 4.52 -0.58
CA ASN A 228 -19.06 5.46 -1.57
C ASN A 228 -20.08 6.47 -2.12
N GLY A 229 -21.32 6.46 -1.61
CA GLY A 229 -22.31 7.51 -1.89
C GLY A 229 -23.36 7.17 -2.95
N PHE A 230 -23.43 5.91 -3.42
CA PHE A 230 -24.54 5.44 -4.25
C PHE A 230 -25.84 5.36 -3.44
N ALA A 231 -27.01 5.46 -4.09
CA ALA A 231 -28.30 5.56 -3.42
C ALA A 231 -28.82 4.21 -2.92
N SER A 232 -28.73 3.19 -3.77
CA SER A 232 -29.07 1.80 -3.49
C SER A 232 -28.19 0.89 -4.33
N ALA A 233 -27.89 -0.31 -3.83
CA ALA A 233 -27.18 -1.34 -4.56
C ALA A 233 -27.75 -2.72 -4.20
N GLU A 234 -28.34 -3.40 -5.18
CA GLU A 234 -29.01 -4.70 -5.00
C GLU A 234 -28.36 -5.78 -5.86
N PRO A 235 -28.00 -6.94 -5.27
CA PRO A 235 -27.48 -8.08 -6.03
C PRO A 235 -28.63 -8.79 -6.78
N LEU A 236 -28.43 -9.02 -8.07
CA LEU A 236 -29.31 -9.76 -8.99
C LEU A 236 -28.55 -10.96 -9.55
N ALA A 237 -29.26 -11.94 -10.12
CA ALA A 237 -28.66 -13.17 -10.66
C ALA A 237 -27.53 -12.92 -11.70
N ASP A 238 -27.64 -11.84 -12.47
CA ASP A 238 -26.71 -11.46 -13.53
C ASP A 238 -25.89 -10.18 -13.20
N GLY A 239 -25.79 -9.79 -11.93
CA GLY A 239 -24.85 -8.77 -11.44
C GLY A 239 -25.42 -7.87 -10.34
N ILE A 240 -24.97 -6.62 -10.23
CA ILE A 240 -25.46 -5.68 -9.20
C ILE A 240 -26.17 -4.51 -9.87
N GLN A 241 -27.40 -4.22 -9.46
CA GLN A 241 -28.13 -3.02 -9.86
C GLN A 241 -27.86 -1.90 -8.88
N VAL A 242 -27.42 -0.75 -9.40
CA VAL A 242 -27.08 0.43 -8.61
C VAL A 242 -28.02 1.57 -8.98
N GLN A 243 -28.61 2.18 -7.96
CA GLN A 243 -29.43 3.39 -8.08
C GLN A 243 -28.60 4.60 -7.66
N ILE A 244 -28.76 5.69 -8.41
CA ILE A 244 -28.05 6.95 -8.22
C ILE A 244 -29.05 7.99 -7.72
N LYS A 245 -28.63 8.88 -6.81
CA LYS A 245 -29.48 10.00 -6.38
C LYS A 245 -29.48 11.06 -7.47
N ILE A 246 -30.61 11.21 -8.18
CA ILE A 246 -30.85 12.40 -8.99
C ILE A 246 -31.17 13.54 -8.03
N LYS A 247 -30.37 14.60 -8.08
CA LYS A 247 -30.54 15.80 -7.24
C LYS A 247 -31.10 16.95 -8.07
#